data_AF-A0A1V5P823-F1
#
_entry.id   AF-A0A1V5P823-F1
#
_cell.length_a   1.000
_cell.length_b   1.000
_cell.length_c   1.000
_cell.angle_alpha   90.00
_cell.angle_beta   90.00
_cell.angle_gamma   90.00
#
_symmetry.space_group_name_H-M   'P 1'
#
loop_
_entity.id
_entity.type
_entity.pdbx_description
1 polymer ?
#
loop_
_entity_poly.entity_id
_entity_poly.type
_entity_poly.pdbx_seq_one_letter_code
_entity_poly.pdbx_strand_id
1 'polypeptide(L)' 'MQINTDNLVSITEANQNFSRVARLVDESGAAIILKNNVPRYILLEFSQFQKESLADNEEVKAVANRILAKNRHAFEELAK' A
#
# COMPACT_ATOMS: atom_id res chain seq x y z
N MET A 1 -3.21 -6.91 -1.51
CA MET A 1 -3.36 -6.86 -0.05
C MET A 1 -4.48 -7.79 0.38
N GLN A 2 -4.21 -8.78 1.24
CA GLN A 2 -5.29 -9.47 1.97
C GLN A 2 -5.78 -8.50 3.04
N ILE A 3 -6.97 -7.95 2.86
CA ILE A 3 -7.58 -7.07 3.87
C ILE A 3 -8.04 -7.96 5.01
N ASN A 4 -7.36 -7.86 6.15
CA ASN A 4 -7.76 -8.54 7.36
C ASN A 4 -9.03 -7.86 7.90
N THR A 5 -10.17 -8.56 7.88
CA THR A 5 -11.49 -8.00 8.22
C THR A 5 -11.60 -7.61 9.69
N ASP A 6 -10.70 -8.09 10.55
CA ASP A 6 -10.69 -7.82 11.98
C ASP A 6 -10.30 -6.37 12.31
N ASN A 7 -9.76 -5.63 11.34
CA ASN A 7 -9.29 -4.26 11.52
C ASN A 7 -10.27 -3.20 11.01
N LEU A 8 -11.55 -3.57 10.82
CA LEU A 8 -12.61 -2.65 10.40
C LEU A 8 -13.16 -1.88 11.60
N VAL A 9 -12.98 -0.57 11.59
CA VAL A 9 -13.46 0.34 12.65
C VAL A 9 -14.39 1.39 12.06
N SER A 10 -15.42 1.78 12.81
CA SER A 10 -16.28 2.88 12.39
C SER A 10 -15.56 4.23 12.52
N ILE A 11 -15.95 5.23 11.70
CA ILE A 11 -15.41 6.59 11.81
C ILE A 11 -15.64 7.20 13.21
N THR A 12 -16.77 6.87 13.84
CA THR A 12 -17.10 7.33 15.19
C THR A 12 -16.12 6.74 16.21
N GLU A 13 -15.82 5.45 16.11
CA GLU A 13 -14.89 4.75 16.99
C GLU A 13 -13.46 5.21 16.81
N ALA A 14 -13.02 5.41 15.56
CA ALA A 14 -11.71 5.97 15.26
C ALA A 14 -11.54 7.38 15.84
N ASN A 15 -12.58 8.21 15.81
CA ASN A 15 -12.55 9.55 16.37
C ASN A 15 -12.56 9.55 17.92
N GLN A 16 -13.34 8.67 18.54
CA GLN A 16 -13.49 8.63 19.99
C GLN A 16 -12.35 7.87 20.70
N ASN A 17 -11.77 6.87 20.03
CA ASN A 17 -10.79 5.95 20.62
C ASN A 17 -9.50 5.88 19.80
N PHE A 18 -9.05 7.00 19.25
CA PHE A 18 -7.94 7.05 18.30
C PHE A 18 -6.68 6.32 18.81
N SER A 19 -6.26 6.54 20.05
CA SER A 19 -5.07 5.89 20.61
C SER A 19 -5.18 4.37 20.68
N ARG A 20 -6.38 3.82 20.88
CA ARG A 20 -6.62 2.36 20.84
C ARG A 20 -6.56 1.85 19.40
N VAL A 21 -7.13 2.60 18.45
CA VAL A 21 -7.07 2.25 17.03
C VAL A 21 -5.64 2.33 16.49
N ALA A 22 -4.83 3.28 16.97
CA ALA A 22 -3.41 3.34 16.64
C ALA A 22 -2.65 2.09 17.14
N ARG A 23 -2.91 1.62 18.37
CA ARG A 23 -2.34 0.35 18.86
C ARG A 23 -2.77 -0.86 18.03
N LEU A 24 -4.02 -0.88 17.57
CA LEU A 24 -4.48 -1.92 16.64
C LEU A 24 -3.64 -1.92 15.36
N VAL A 25 -3.26 -0.74 14.85
CA VAL A 25 -2.35 -0.62 13.70
C VAL A 25 -0.94 -1.10 14.04
N ASP A 26 -0.42 -0.80 15.22
CA ASP A 26 0.89 -1.30 15.67
C ASP A 26 0.94 -2.85 15.69
N GLU A 27 -0.18 -3.50 16.02
CA GLU A 27 -0.28 -4.97 16.10
C GLU A 27 -0.59 -5.64 14.75
N SER A 28 -1.46 -5.02 13.96
CA SER A 28 -2.05 -5.65 12.76
C SER A 28 -1.62 -5.01 11.44
N GLY A 29 -0.82 -3.95 11.50
CA GLY A 29 -0.22 -3.21 10.37
C GLY A 29 -1.13 -2.16 9.73
N ALA A 30 -2.45 -2.31 9.80
CA ALA A 30 -3.39 -1.38 9.18
C ALA A 30 -4.78 -1.46 9.79
N ALA A 31 -5.49 -0.33 9.87
CA ALA A 31 -6.90 -0.28 10.25
C ALA A 31 -7.73 0.41 9.17
N ILE A 32 -8.85 -0.18 8.79
CA ILE A 32 -9.77 0.37 7.79
C ILE A 32 -10.92 1.07 8.48
N ILE A 33 -11.12 2.34 8.15
CA ILE A 33 -12.15 3.18 8.75
C ILE A 33 -13.36 3.25 7.82
N LEU A 34 -14.50 2.82 8.34
CA LEU A 34 -15.80 2.81 7.69
C LEU A 34 -16.55 4.12 7.92
N LYS A 35 -17.14 4.69 6.87
CA LYS A 35 -18.12 5.78 6.95
C LYS A 35 -19.43 5.31 6.35
N ASN A 36 -20.49 5.27 7.15
CA ASN A 36 -21.80 4.71 6.76
C ASN A 36 -21.67 3.25 6.27
N ASN A 37 -20.94 2.42 7.00
CA ASN A 37 -20.65 1.00 6.67
C ASN A 37 -19.89 0.78 5.35
N VAL A 38 -19.34 1.83 4.73
CA VAL A 38 -18.51 1.74 3.54
C VAL A 38 -17.06 2.08 3.90
N PRO A 39 -16.07 1.24 3.56
CA PRO A 39 -14.65 1.56 3.70
C PRO A 39 -14.34 2.88 2.98
N ARG A 40 -13.79 3.86 3.70
CA ARG A 40 -13.46 5.16 3.11
C ARG A 40 -12.06 5.67 3.43
N TYR A 41 -11.51 5.27 4.58
CA TYR A 41 -10.19 5.71 4.99
C TYR A 41 -9.39 4.52 5.52
N ILE A 42 -8.07 4.71 5.60
CA ILE A 42 -7.15 3.74 6.17
C ILE A 42 -6.20 4.47 7.13
N LEU A 43 -5.86 3.81 8.22
CA LEU A 43 -4.79 4.20 9.13
C LEU A 43 -3.66 3.18 9.00
N LEU A 44 -2.45 3.68 8.81
CA LEU A 44 -1.25 2.91 8.51
C LEU A 44 -0.08 3.50 9.30
N GLU A 45 0.89 2.66 9.65
CA GLU A 45 2.18 3.16 10.11
C GLU A 45 2.90 3.88 8.97
N PHE A 46 3.48 5.04 9.25
CA PHE A 46 4.14 5.85 8.23
C PHE A 46 5.32 5.11 7.57
N SER A 47 6.10 4.34 8.33
CA SER A 47 7.24 3.60 7.80
C SER A 47 6.81 2.49 6.83
N GLN A 48 5.67 1.84 7.10
CA GLN A 48 5.07 0.83 6.25
C GLN A 48 4.55 1.42 4.94
N PHE A 49 3.88 2.57 5.01
CA PHE A 49 3.45 3.31 3.82
C PHE A 49 4.65 3.68 2.91
N GLN A 50 5.76 4.12 3.51
CA GLN A 50 6.98 4.43 2.75
C GLN A 50 7.59 3.18 2.10
N LYS A 51 7.65 2.05 2.82
CA LYS A 51 8.16 0.78 2.28
C LYS A 51 7.33 0.29 1.08
N GLU A 52 6.00 0.32 1.18
CA GLU A 52 5.13 -0.10 0.06
C GLU A 52 5.32 0.80 -1.16
N SER A 53 5.39 2.13 -0.97
CA SER A 53 5.62 3.07 -2.08
C SER A 53 7.00 2.91 -2.74
N LEU A 54 8.03 2.52 -1.98
CA LEU A 54 9.36 2.25 -2.51
C LEU A 54 9.44 0.89 -3.21
N ALA A 55 8.80 -0.14 -2.65
CA ALA A 55 8.76 -1.48 -3.22
C ALA A 55 8.07 -1.49 -4.60
N ASP A 56 6.94 -0.81 -4.77
CA ASP A 56 6.25 -0.68 -6.06
C ASP A 56 7.17 -0.08 -7.14
N ASN A 57 7.97 0.94 -6.78
CA ASN A 57 8.90 1.57 -7.71
C ASN A 57 10.08 0.66 -8.08
N GLU A 58 10.62 -0.10 -7.13
CA GLU A 58 11.68 -1.07 -7.40
C GLU A 58 11.20 -2.24 -8.26
N GLU A 59 9.97 -2.73 -8.05
CA GLU A 59 9.37 -3.77 -8.88
C GLU A 59 9.16 -3.29 -10.33
N VAL A 60 8.62 -2.09 -10.53
CA VAL A 60 8.47 -1.49 -11.86
C VAL A 60 9.83 -1.37 -12.56
N LYS A 61 10.87 -0.95 -11.83
CA LYS A 61 12.23 -0.82 -12.36
C LYS A 61 12.83 -2.19 -12.72
N ALA A 62 12.59 -3.22 -11.90
CA ALA A 62 13.02 -4.58 -12.18
C ALA A 62 12.35 -5.16 -13.43
N VAL A 63 11.04 -4.95 -13.59
CA VAL A 63 10.28 -5.36 -14.79
C VAL A 63 10.77 -4.60 -16.02
N ALA A 64 10.94 -3.28 -15.94
CA ALA A 64 11.46 -2.47 -17.03
C ALA A 64 12.84 -2.93 -17.49
N ASN A 65 13.77 -3.14 -16.54
CA ASN A 65 15.11 -3.64 -16.84
C ASN A 65 15.07 -5.01 -17.53
N ARG A 66 14.18 -5.91 -17.12
CA ARG A 66 13.99 -7.22 -17.76
C ARG A 66 13.50 -7.10 -19.20
N ILE A 67 12.54 -6.21 -19.45
CA ILE A 67 11.99 -5.96 -20.80
C ILE A 67 13.05 -5.33 -21.71
N LEU A 68 13.79 -4.34 -21.20
CA LEU A 68 14.88 -3.68 -21.93
C LEU A 68 15.98 -4.67 -22.30
N ALA A 69 16.40 -5.52 -21.35
CA ALA A 69 17.41 -6.54 -21.61
C ALA A 69 16.94 -7.57 -22.65
N LYS A 70 15.68 -8.00 -22.58
CA LYS A 70 15.11 -9.00 -23.50
C LYS A 70 14.97 -8.49 -24.94
N ASN A 71 14.67 -7.20 -25.12
CA ASN A 71 14.38 -6.61 -26.42
C ASN A 71 15.44 -5.60 -26.87
N ARG A 72 16.64 -5.67 -26.27
CA ARG A 72 17.72 -4.70 -26.47
C ARG A 72 18.02 -4.44 -27.95
N HIS A 73 18.16 -5.49 -28.74
CA HIS A 73 18.44 -5.39 -30.17
C HIS A 73 17.31 -4.69 -30.95
N ALA A 74 16.04 -4.91 -30.58
CA ALA A 74 14.91 -4.25 -31.22
C ALA A 74 14.88 -2.75 -30.88
N PHE A 75 15.21 -2.38 -29.64
CA PHE A 75 15.32 -0.97 -29.25
C PHE A 75 16.51 -0.27 -29.88
N GLU A 76 17.66 -0.95 -30.03
CA GLU A 76 18.84 -0.43 -30.72
C GLU A 76 18.57 -0.18 -32.21
N GLU A 77 17.78 -1.03 -32.87
CA GLU A 77 17.37 -0.83 -34.26
C GLU A 77 16.29 0.26 -34.43
N LEU A 78 15.39 0.46 -33.46
CA LEU A 78 14.42 1.56 -33.46
C LEU A 78 15.04 2.93 -33.18
N ALA A 79 16.24 2.97 -32.61
CA ALA A 79 16.97 4.19 -32.29
C ALA A 79 17.89 4.68 -33.42
N LYS A 80 18.01 3.93 -34.52
CA LYS A 80 18.66 4.35 -35.78
C LYS A 80 17.70 5.18 -36.64
#